data_AF-A0A1H4SZS0-F1
#
_entry.id   AF-A0A1H4SZS0-F1
#
_cell.length_a   1.000
_cell.length_b   1.000
_cell.length_c   1.000
_cell.angle_alpha   90.00
_cell.angle_beta   90.00
_cell.angle_gamma   90.00
#
_symmetry.space_group_name_H-M   'P 1'
#
loop_
_entity.id
_entity.type
_entity.pdbx_description
1 polymer ?
#
loop_
_entity_poly.entity_id
_entity_poly.type
_entity_poly.pdbx_seq_one_letter_code
_entity_poly.pdbx_strand_id
1 'polypeptide(L)'
;MKTPPTSLVNEFHAAEERREALGYFTEAFAEAVLAGIESGCFAHAALDAAFRELVGIHGEEQVAKFAERLPERIRLGEFSMTRRH
;
A
#
# COMPACT_ATOMS: atom_id res chain seq x y z
N MET A 1 7.26 -31.61 -17.47
CA MET A 1 7.16 -30.26 -16.88
C MET A 1 6.01 -30.26 -15.90
N LYS A 2 6.28 -30.15 -14.59
CA LYS A 2 5.21 -29.93 -13.61
C LYS A 2 4.79 -28.47 -13.78
N THR A 3 3.56 -28.24 -14.25
CA THR A 3 2.97 -26.90 -14.27
C THR A 3 3.05 -26.33 -12.85
N PRO A 4 3.51 -25.08 -12.67
CA PRO A 4 3.47 -24.46 -11.35
C PRO A 4 2.01 -24.41 -10.88
N PRO A 5 1.74 -24.63 -9.58
CA PRO A 5 0.39 -24.53 -9.06
C PRO A 5 -0.16 -23.13 -9.36
N THR A 6 -1.38 -23.08 -9.91
CA THR A 6 -2.08 -21.86 -10.35
C THR A 6 -2.03 -20.72 -9.32
N SER A 7 -2.00 -21.04 -8.02
CA SER A 7 -1.88 -20.07 -6.92
C SER A 7 -0.58 -19.28 -6.92
N LEU A 8 0.57 -19.89 -7.22
CA LEU A 8 1.87 -19.19 -7.26
C LEU A 8 1.94 -18.22 -8.44
N VAL A 9 1.31 -18.59 -9.56
CA VAL A 9 1.22 -17.73 -10.74
C VAL A 9 0.35 -16.50 -10.42
N ASN A 10 -0.78 -16.72 -9.74
CA ASN A 10 -1.68 -15.65 -9.30
C ASN A 10 -1.06 -14.69 -8.26
N GLU A 11 -0.29 -15.23 -7.31
CA GLU A 11 0.47 -14.42 -6.34
C GLU A 11 1.56 -13.58 -7.01
N PHE A 12 2.24 -14.14 -8.03
CA PHE A 12 3.23 -13.42 -8.81
C PHE A 12 2.60 -12.28 -9.63
N HIS A 13 1.47 -12.54 -10.30
CA HIS A 13 0.71 -11.51 -11.01
C HIS A 13 0.23 -10.39 -10.07
N ALA A 14 -0.31 -10.75 -8.90
CA ALA A 14 -0.72 -9.76 -7.91
C ALA A 14 0.46 -8.96 -7.32
N ALA A 15 1.66 -9.55 -7.23
CA ALA A 15 2.86 -8.85 -6.81
C ALA A 15 3.37 -7.87 -7.88
N GLU A 16 3.34 -8.29 -9.15
CA GLU A 16 3.69 -7.42 -10.29
C GLU A 16 2.71 -6.24 -10.44
N GLU A 17 1.41 -6.49 -10.35
CA GLU A 17 0.37 -5.44 -10.39
C GLU A 17 0.55 -4.42 -9.25
N ARG A 18 0.82 -4.89 -8.02
CA ARG A 18 1.11 -3.99 -6.89
C ARG A 18 2.38 -3.18 -7.11
N ARG A 19 3.41 -3.77 -7.72
CA ARG A 19 4.65 -3.06 -8.03
C ARG A 19 4.41 -1.98 -9.07
N GLU A 20 3.64 -2.26 -10.10
CA GLU A 20 3.28 -1.29 -11.13
C GLU A 20 2.45 -0.13 -10.54
N ALA A 21 1.42 -0.46 -9.74
CA ALA A 21 0.62 0.54 -9.03
C ALA A 21 1.47 1.44 -8.12
N LEU A 22 2.49 0.88 -7.46
CA LEU A 22 3.43 1.66 -6.64
C LEU A 22 4.28 2.61 -7.49
N GLY A 23 4.63 2.23 -8.72
CA GLY A 23 5.29 3.10 -9.69
C GLY A 23 4.46 4.34 -9.99
N TYR A 24 3.21 4.14 -10.44
CA TYR A 24 2.28 5.24 -10.71
C TYR A 24 2.05 6.12 -9.47
N PHE A 25 1.92 5.51 -8.29
CA PHE A 25 1.78 6.27 -7.04
C PHE A 25 3.01 7.13 -6.75
N THR A 26 4.22 6.60 -6.94
CA THR A 26 5.47 7.32 -6.69
C THR A 26 5.62 8.52 -7.62
N GLU A 27 5.23 8.38 -8.88
CA GLU A 27 5.20 9.47 -9.85
C GLU A 27 4.19 10.56 -9.44
N ALA A 28 2.95 10.18 -9.14
CA ALA A 28 1.93 11.11 -8.67
C ALA A 28 2.35 11.84 -7.37
N PHE A 29 3.07 11.14 -6.48
CA PHE A 29 3.62 11.71 -5.26
C PHE A 29 4.68 12.77 -5.58
N ALA A 30 5.60 12.49 -6.50
CA ALA A 30 6.61 13.45 -6.93
C ALA A 30 5.97 14.69 -7.55
N GLU A 31 4.95 14.51 -8.40
CA GLU A 31 4.20 15.62 -9.01
C GLU A 31 3.49 16.49 -7.97
N ALA A 32 2.83 15.87 -6.98
CA ALA A 32 2.16 16.60 -5.90
C ALA A 32 3.15 17.48 -5.11
N VAL A 33 4.33 16.94 -4.79
CA VAL A 33 5.39 17.70 -4.11
C VAL A 33 5.92 18.83 -4.99
N LEU A 34 6.11 18.60 -6.30
CA LEU A 34 6.52 19.64 -7.25
C LEU A 34 5.47 20.75 -7.39
N ALA A 35 4.19 20.42 -7.27
CA ALA A 35 3.09 21.38 -7.24
C ALA A 35 3.00 22.19 -5.92
N GLY A 36 3.87 21.91 -4.94
CA GLY A 36 3.93 22.60 -3.66
C GLY A 36 3.01 22.01 -2.58
N ILE A 37 2.46 20.81 -2.79
CA ILE A 37 1.68 20.11 -1.77
C ILE A 37 2.63 19.55 -0.72
N GLU A 38 2.29 19.76 0.56
CA GLU A 38 3.05 19.19 1.67
C GLU A 38 2.97 17.66 1.63
N SER A 39 4.12 17.00 1.68
CA SER A 39 4.28 15.55 1.56
C SER A 39 3.43 14.72 2.54
N GLY A 40 3.37 15.14 3.80
CA GLY A 40 2.56 14.53 4.85
C GLY A 40 1.08 14.68 4.56
N CYS A 41 0.62 15.85 4.11
CA CYS A 41 -0.76 16.10 3.70
C CYS A 41 -1.16 15.17 2.55
N PHE A 42 -0.31 15.06 1.52
CA PHE A 42 -0.57 14.16 0.39
C PHE A 42 -0.58 12.68 0.82
N ALA A 43 0.31 12.28 1.72
CA ALA A 43 0.33 10.93 2.27
C ALA A 43 -0.94 10.58 3.06
N HIS A 44 -1.46 11.51 3.87
CA HIS A 44 -2.72 11.32 4.58
C HIS A 44 -3.91 11.21 3.61
N ALA A 45 -3.97 12.09 2.60
CA ALA A 45 -5.00 12.02 1.57
C ALA A 45 -4.96 10.70 0.79
N ALA A 46 -3.76 10.20 0.46
CA ALA A 46 -3.59 8.90 -0.18
C ALA A 46 -4.05 7.74 0.71
N LEU A 47 -3.76 7.79 2.01
CA LEU A 47 -4.20 6.78 2.97
C LEU A 47 -5.73 6.75 3.08
N ASP A 48 -6.38 7.92 3.14
CA ASP A 48 -7.84 8.03 3.15
C ASP A 48 -8.46 7.46 1.87
N ALA A 49 -7.89 7.79 0.71
CA ALA A 49 -8.34 7.26 -0.57
C ALA A 49 -8.20 5.73 -0.63
N ALA A 50 -7.06 5.20 -0.18
CA ALA A 50 -6.82 3.76 -0.12
C ALA A 50 -7.82 3.04 0.80
N PHE A 51 -8.09 3.59 1.99
CA PHE A 51 -9.09 3.00 2.89
C PHE A 51 -10.51 3.03 2.32
N ARG A 52 -10.90 4.11 1.63
CA ARG A 52 -12.22 4.17 0.96
C ARG A 52 -12.38 3.08 -0.08
N GLU A 53 -11.35 2.84 -0.89
CA GLU A 53 -11.36 1.78 -1.90
C GLU A 53 -11.43 0.40 -1.25
N LEU A 54 -10.59 0.14 -0.23
CA LEU A 54 -10.60 -1.13 0.49
C LEU A 54 -11.96 -1.40 1.16
N VAL A 55 -12.59 -0.37 1.74
CA VAL A 55 -13.93 -0.48 2.33
C VAL A 55 -14.97 -0.75 1.25
N GLY A 56 -14.88 -0.10 0.10
CA GLY A 56 -15.77 -0.35 -1.04
C GLY A 56 -15.71 -1.79 -1.56
N ILE A 57 -14.53 -2.40 -1.56
CA ILE A 57 -14.32 -3.78 -2.05
C ILE A 57 -14.66 -4.82 -0.97
N HIS A 58 -14.27 -4.60 0.28
CA HIS A 58 -14.25 -5.63 1.32
C HIS A 58 -15.23 -5.41 2.48
N GLY A 59 -15.79 -4.20 2.61
CA GLY A 59 -16.63 -3.78 3.74
C GLY A 59 -15.84 -3.29 4.95
N GLU A 60 -16.48 -2.43 5.75
CA GLU A 60 -15.86 -1.72 6.89
C GLU A 60 -15.24 -2.66 7.93
N GLU A 61 -15.95 -3.71 8.33
CA GLU A 61 -15.51 -4.65 9.37
C GLU A 61 -14.23 -5.41 8.98
N GLN A 62 -14.11 -5.81 7.70
CA GLN A 62 -12.90 -6.50 7.24
C GLN A 62 -11.70 -5.56 7.18
N VAL A 63 -11.91 -4.32 6.76
CA VAL A 63 -10.86 -3.31 6.70
C VAL A 63 -10.44 -2.88 8.10
N ALA A 64 -11.38 -2.77 9.05
CA ALA A 64 -11.09 -2.50 10.45
C ALA A 64 -10.17 -3.58 11.05
N LYS A 65 -10.51 -4.86 10.87
CA LYS A 65 -9.66 -6.00 11.30
C LYS A 65 -8.28 -6.00 10.65
N PHE A 66 -8.21 -5.64 9.37
CA PHE A 66 -6.93 -5.46 8.69
C PHE A 66 -6.10 -4.33 9.35
N ALA A 67 -6.74 -3.19 9.67
CA ALA A 67 -6.10 -2.02 10.25
C ALA A 67 -5.61 -2.23 11.69
N GLU A 68 -6.22 -3.12 12.47
CA GLU A 68 -5.80 -3.46 13.85
C GLU A 68 -4.31 -3.85 13.95
N ARG A 69 -3.75 -4.41 12.87
CA ARG A 69 -2.33 -4.82 12.82
C ARG A 69 -1.38 -3.68 12.48
N LEU A 70 -1.86 -2.55 11.94
CA LEU A 70 -1.01 -1.43 11.52
C LEU A 70 -0.22 -0.80 12.67
N PRO A 71 -0.79 -0.54 13.86
CA PRO A 71 -0.04 0.06 14.96
C PRO A 71 1.14 -0.81 15.41
N GLU A 72 1.01 -2.14 15.37
CA GLU A 72 2.09 -3.07 15.67
C GLU A 72 3.20 -2.97 14.62
N ARG A 73 2.84 -3.07 13.33
CA ARG A 73 3.78 -3.00 12.19
C ARG A 73 4.56 -1.68 12.17
N ILE A 74 3.89 -0.56 12.47
CA ILE A 74 4.52 0.77 12.58
C ILE A 74 5.54 0.78 13.72
N ARG A 75 5.19 0.26 14.91
CA ARG A 75 6.10 0.20 16.06
C ARG A 75 7.31 -0.72 15.82
N LEU A 76 7.12 -1.79 15.05
CA LEU A 76 8.19 -2.67 14.58
C LEU A 76 9.10 -2.01 13.53
N GLY A 77 8.71 -0.85 13.00
CA GLY A 77 9.50 -0.09 12.04
C GLY A 77 9.42 -0.64 10.62
N GLU A 78 8.39 -1.41 10.27
CA GLU A 78 8.22 -1.99 8.93
C GLU A 78 8.14 -0.92 7.81
N PHE A 79 7.76 0.31 8.18
CA PHE A 79 7.63 1.44 7.25
C PHE A 79 8.75 2.48 7.39
N SER A 80 9.73 2.22 8.25
CA SER A 80 10.86 3.14 8.47
C SER A 80 11.96 2.89 7.44
N MET A 81 12.37 3.93 6.71
CA MET A 81 13.45 3.83 5.72
C MET A 81 14.86 3.72 6.33
N THR A 82 15.01 3.80 7.65
CA THR A 82 16.29 3.68 8.36
C THR A 82 16.32 2.38 9.16
N ARG A 83 17.33 1.52 8.93
CA ARG A 83 17.68 0.47 9.89
C ARG A 83 17.88 1.17 11.24
N ARG A 84 17.03 0.88 12.22
CA ARG A 84 17.23 1.33 13.61
C ARG A 84 18.63 0.88 14.03
N HIS A 85 19.57 1.82 14.12
CA HIS A 85 20.83 1.62 14.83
C HIS A 85 20.57 1.71 16.34
#